data_AF-A0A8T0IH09-F1
#
_entry.id   AF-A0A8T0IH09-F1
#
_cell.length_a   1.000
_cell.length_b   1.000
_cell.length_c   1.000
_cell.angle_alpha   90.00
_cell.angle_beta   90.00
_cell.angle_gamma   90.00
#
_symmetry.space_group_name_H-M   'P 1'
#
loop_
_entity.id
_entity.type
_entity.pdbx_description
1 polymer ?
#
loop_
_entity_poly.entity_id
_entity_poly.type
_entity_poly.pdbx_seq_one_letter_code
_entity_poly.pdbx_strand_id
1 'polypeptide(L)'
;MVGVIETPAAPVVEEGAPAVSKSAPLRRVKRLERPNRAAFDESLSKLHGEMDELQNRVREIKTILDNKQQSRGMVSPELVEARGRLTELKATFRGVLDTKNGLRDQLNVLDKERDRKRAETRALRDNLQYSRVEQIDEEIKKLEYRHAHTSLTLQEEKKVLQQMKELAKTRDIVKDYNDKVEKSSQDDASRTALVEQIKEKDKLLNSLKAQEQQQVKVVAEIREKEASQAVNIPALIDERNTAFERIKVLRDEVRELRTEFKAKEDEFWEREREWKEQQAVERKRAYEKREAERSEREQYRKQKELENFVEPYTDEIILCDQLFHYLQKYAPSTEEAALNTATSKAEIQAPKGVGNVILSKKNRNDEELDGWFSGSGGKSKGKKANGSSALKNREKEKISLSLDVLTSFGKLKISSPTTVGDVAKCVEEVKSKKEHFVKLQSEDREARENKKDAESKPAPVEATDTTEPDVVQDDVPENNSVVEEVKAEAEAETEAEVDANADAEDNLPKDDLLN
;
A
#
# COMPACT_ATOMS: atom_id res chain seq x y z
N MET A 1 -70.73 5.67 5.16
CA MET A 1 -70.59 5.87 6.62
C MET A 1 -69.38 6.77 6.80
N VAL A 2 -69.52 8.10 6.90
CA VAL A 2 -70.13 8.92 7.97
C VAL A 2 -69.30 8.88 9.27
N GLY A 3 -68.84 10.07 9.68
CA GLY A 3 -68.22 10.46 10.99
C GLY A 3 -66.69 10.55 10.93
N VAL A 4 -65.96 11.68 11.02
CA VAL A 4 -66.09 12.95 11.79
C VAL A 4 -66.31 12.63 13.29
N ILE A 5 -65.65 13.19 14.32
CA ILE A 5 -65.01 14.48 14.68
C ILE A 5 -64.00 14.11 15.83
N GLU A 6 -62.83 14.71 16.06
CA GLU A 6 -62.62 15.88 16.95
C GLU A 6 -61.14 16.33 16.97
N THR A 7 -60.94 17.59 16.59
CA THR A 7 -59.80 18.49 16.82
C THR A 7 -59.80 18.99 18.30
N PRO A 8 -58.71 19.55 18.88
CA PRO A 8 -58.47 21.01 18.68
C PRO A 8 -57.03 21.56 18.88
N ALA A 9 -56.85 22.75 18.28
CA ALA A 9 -56.17 23.95 18.81
C ALA A 9 -54.63 24.06 18.81
N ALA A 10 -54.17 24.97 17.94
CA ALA A 10 -52.87 25.67 17.97
C ALA A 10 -52.71 26.55 19.23
N PRO A 11 -51.49 27.06 19.52
CA PRO A 11 -51.17 28.37 18.95
C PRO A 11 -49.71 28.56 18.49
N VAL A 12 -49.60 29.43 17.48
CA VAL A 12 -48.40 30.14 17.03
C VAL A 12 -47.99 31.15 18.11
N VAL A 13 -46.69 31.20 18.44
CA VAL A 13 -46.02 32.25 19.23
C VAL A 13 -44.67 32.48 18.54
N GLU A 14 -44.54 33.49 17.70
CA GLU A 14 -44.12 34.88 17.98
C GLU A 14 -42.58 35.03 18.11
N GLU A 15 -42.02 35.82 17.19
CA GLU A 15 -40.62 36.25 17.16
C GLU A 15 -40.25 37.05 18.41
N GLY A 16 -39.11 36.72 19.01
CA GLY A 16 -38.52 37.45 20.13
C GLY A 16 -36.99 37.40 20.08
N ALA A 17 -36.39 38.58 20.02
CA ALA A 17 -34.98 38.95 19.86
C ALA A 17 -33.91 38.11 20.63
N PRO A 18 -32.65 38.11 20.14
CA PRO A 18 -31.58 37.26 20.65
C PRO A 18 -31.12 37.66 22.05
N ALA A 19 -31.30 36.75 23.01
CA ALA A 19 -30.68 36.85 24.32
C ALA A 19 -29.18 36.60 24.19
N VAL A 20 -28.39 37.66 24.36
CA VAL A 20 -26.92 37.63 24.50
C VAL A 20 -26.57 36.67 25.64
N SER A 21 -26.12 35.47 25.27
CA SER A 21 -25.62 34.48 26.19
C SER A 21 -24.29 34.99 26.76
N LYS A 22 -24.29 35.22 28.08
CA LYS A 22 -23.07 35.48 28.86
C LYS A 22 -22.10 34.33 28.59
N SER A 23 -20.96 34.64 27.96
CA SER A 23 -19.93 33.69 27.59
C SER A 23 -19.47 32.90 28.82
N ALA A 24 -19.86 31.62 28.88
CA ALA A 24 -19.28 30.66 29.80
C ALA A 24 -17.75 30.63 29.58
N PRO A 25 -16.93 30.51 30.64
CA PRO A 25 -15.49 30.39 30.47
C PRO A 25 -15.22 29.15 29.62
N LEU A 26 -14.52 29.33 28.49
CA LEU A 26 -14.09 28.25 27.62
C LEU A 26 -13.38 27.21 28.49
N ARG A 27 -14.00 26.03 28.63
CA ARG A 27 -13.39 24.92 29.37
C ARG A 27 -12.10 24.56 28.61
N ARG A 28 -10.95 24.71 29.25
CA ARG A 28 -9.65 24.33 28.65
C ARG A 28 -9.71 22.84 28.31
N VAL A 29 -9.55 22.51 27.03
CA VAL A 29 -9.55 21.11 26.58
C VAL A 29 -8.34 20.41 27.21
N LYS A 30 -8.56 19.30 27.90
CA LYS A 30 -7.47 18.48 28.44
C LYS A 30 -6.95 17.59 27.31
N ARG A 31 -5.63 17.60 27.09
CA ARG A 31 -4.97 16.71 26.14
C ARG A 31 -5.27 15.25 26.47
N LEU A 32 -5.59 14.47 25.44
CA LEU A 32 -5.63 13.02 25.54
C LEU A 32 -4.22 12.44 25.52
N GLU A 33 -4.06 11.23 26.05
CA GLU A 33 -2.84 10.45 25.84
C GLU A 33 -2.88 9.80 24.46
N ARG A 34 -1.72 9.69 23.82
CA ARG A 34 -1.62 9.11 22.47
C ARG A 34 -1.95 7.62 22.51
N PRO A 35 -2.77 7.09 21.59
CA PRO A 35 -3.00 5.64 21.49
C PRO A 35 -1.69 4.86 21.35
N ASN A 36 -1.56 3.74 22.08
CA ASN A 36 -0.35 2.92 22.06
C ASN A 36 -0.27 2.10 20.76
N ARG A 37 0.51 2.61 19.80
CA ARG A 37 0.69 1.99 18.48
C ARG A 37 1.47 0.67 18.52
N ALA A 38 2.45 0.53 19.42
CA ALA A 38 3.25 -0.69 19.51
C ALA A 38 2.40 -1.91 19.92
N ALA A 39 1.53 -1.73 20.92
CA ALA A 39 0.61 -2.79 21.35
C ALA A 39 -0.41 -3.19 20.26
N PHE A 40 -0.81 -2.23 19.42
CA PHE A 40 -1.68 -2.48 18.27
C PHE A 40 -0.95 -3.22 17.14
N ASP A 41 0.28 -2.83 16.82
CA ASP A 41 1.09 -3.51 15.80
C ASP A 41 1.41 -4.96 16.24
N GLU A 42 1.66 -5.19 17.54
CA GLU A 42 1.82 -6.53 18.11
C GLU A 42 0.55 -7.39 18.00
N SER A 43 -0.63 -6.83 18.26
CA SER A 43 -1.88 -7.58 18.11
C SER A 43 -2.17 -7.89 16.65
N LEU A 44 -1.99 -6.94 15.74
CA LEU A 44 -2.09 -7.17 14.31
C LEU A 44 -1.14 -8.26 13.81
N SER A 45 0.11 -8.25 14.28
CA SER A 45 1.09 -9.27 13.91
C SER A 45 0.66 -10.68 14.32
N LYS A 46 0.04 -10.84 15.50
CA LYS A 46 -0.48 -12.14 15.96
C LYS A 46 -1.63 -12.63 15.08
N LEU A 47 -2.63 -11.77 14.82
CA LEU A 47 -3.76 -12.12 13.97
C LEU A 47 -3.32 -12.43 12.53
N HIS A 48 -2.36 -11.67 12.00
CA HIS A 48 -1.79 -11.94 10.69
C HIS A 48 -1.03 -13.27 10.65
N GLY A 49 -0.24 -13.59 11.69
CA GLY A 49 0.44 -14.88 11.81
C GLY A 49 -0.52 -16.06 11.77
N GLU A 50 -1.59 -16.03 12.58
CA GLU A 50 -2.64 -17.06 12.56
C GLU A 50 -3.32 -17.17 11.19
N MET A 51 -3.55 -16.04 10.52
CA MET A 51 -4.13 -16.02 9.18
C MET A 51 -3.21 -16.65 8.15
N ASP A 52 -1.91 -16.37 8.21
CA ASP A 52 -0.90 -16.91 7.30
C ASP A 52 -0.72 -18.42 7.49
N GLU A 53 -0.74 -18.91 8.72
CA GLU A 53 -0.73 -20.35 9.04
C GLU A 53 -1.94 -21.07 8.41
N LEU A 54 -3.15 -20.53 8.61
CA LEU A 54 -4.36 -21.09 8.01
C LEU A 54 -4.34 -21.00 6.47
N GLN A 55 -3.82 -19.92 5.91
CA GLN A 55 -3.67 -19.78 4.46
C GLN A 55 -2.65 -20.76 3.88
N ASN A 56 -1.53 -21.00 4.58
CA ASN A 56 -0.55 -22.02 4.21
C ASN A 56 -1.20 -23.40 4.21
N ARG A 57 -1.98 -23.73 5.26
CA ARG A 57 -2.71 -24.99 5.36
C ARG A 57 -3.75 -25.15 4.25
N VAL A 58 -4.48 -24.09 3.90
CA VAL A 58 -5.42 -24.10 2.77
C VAL A 58 -4.70 -24.32 1.44
N ARG A 59 -3.53 -23.70 1.24
CA ARG A 59 -2.70 -23.90 0.03
C ARG A 59 -2.21 -25.34 -0.06
N GLU A 60 -1.76 -25.93 1.05
CA GLU A 60 -1.36 -27.33 1.12
C GLU A 60 -2.52 -28.29 0.83
N ILE A 61 -3.68 -28.07 1.45
CA ILE A 61 -4.87 -28.88 1.16
C ILE A 61 -5.25 -28.77 -0.33
N LYS A 62 -5.16 -27.57 -0.91
CA LYS A 62 -5.41 -27.37 -2.34
C LYS A 62 -4.43 -28.15 -3.21
N THR A 63 -3.13 -28.13 -2.92
CA THR A 63 -2.16 -28.92 -3.71
C THR A 63 -2.41 -30.42 -3.59
N ILE A 64 -2.78 -30.91 -2.40
CA ILE A 64 -3.15 -32.31 -2.19
C ILE A 64 -4.39 -32.68 -3.01
N LEU A 65 -5.43 -31.83 -3.00
CA LEU A 65 -6.66 -32.04 -3.77
C LEU A 65 -6.41 -31.98 -5.29
N ASP A 66 -5.62 -31.02 -5.77
CA ASP A 66 -5.28 -30.87 -7.19
C ASP A 66 -4.47 -32.06 -7.68
N ASN A 67 -3.45 -32.50 -6.93
CA ASN A 67 -2.68 -33.71 -7.25
C ASN A 67 -3.58 -34.96 -7.32
N LYS A 68 -4.52 -35.09 -6.40
CA LYS A 68 -5.48 -36.21 -6.40
C LYS A 68 -6.49 -36.11 -7.54
N GLN A 69 -6.88 -34.91 -7.93
CA GLN A 69 -7.78 -34.67 -9.06
C GLN A 69 -7.08 -35.00 -10.38
N GLN A 70 -5.80 -34.66 -10.52
CA GLN A 70 -4.97 -35.07 -11.66
C GLN A 70 -4.76 -36.59 -11.69
N SER A 71 -4.59 -37.23 -10.53
CA SER A 71 -4.55 -38.70 -10.44
C SER A 71 -5.92 -39.36 -10.56
N ARG A 72 -7.01 -38.61 -10.69
CA ARG A 72 -8.39 -39.14 -10.72
C ARG A 72 -8.70 -39.72 -12.10
N GLY A 73 -8.25 -40.95 -12.29
CA GLY A 73 -8.38 -41.68 -13.56
C GLY A 73 -7.09 -42.38 -13.97
N MET A 74 -5.93 -41.92 -13.49
CA MET A 74 -4.70 -42.68 -13.57
C MET A 74 -4.69 -43.73 -12.45
N VAL A 75 -5.04 -44.95 -12.84
CA VAL A 75 -4.80 -46.14 -12.01
C VAL A 75 -3.28 -46.26 -11.81
N SER A 76 -2.83 -46.62 -10.60
CA SER A 76 -1.40 -46.78 -10.30
C SER A 76 -0.73 -47.65 -11.38
N PRO A 77 0.46 -47.26 -11.89
CA PRO A 77 1.17 -48.04 -12.89
C PRO A 77 1.39 -49.49 -12.42
N GLU A 78 1.65 -49.70 -11.12
CA GLU A 78 1.80 -51.02 -10.52
C GLU A 78 0.51 -51.86 -10.62
N LEU A 79 -0.65 -51.23 -10.42
CA LEU A 79 -1.95 -51.90 -10.53
C LEU A 79 -2.31 -52.19 -11.99
N VAL A 80 -1.91 -51.33 -12.93
CA VAL A 80 -2.07 -51.58 -14.37
C VAL A 80 -1.22 -52.77 -14.82
N GLU A 81 0.06 -52.80 -14.44
CA GLU A 81 0.95 -53.93 -14.73
C GLU A 81 0.45 -55.23 -14.11
N ALA A 82 0.05 -55.20 -12.84
CA ALA A 82 -0.44 -56.38 -12.14
C ALA A 82 -1.73 -56.93 -12.77
N ARG A 83 -2.62 -56.05 -13.27
CA ARG A 83 -3.81 -56.44 -14.05
C ARG A 83 -3.42 -56.98 -15.43
N GLY A 84 -2.44 -56.38 -16.09
CA GLY A 84 -1.89 -56.85 -17.37
C GLY A 84 -1.40 -58.30 -17.27
N ARG A 85 -0.55 -58.59 -16.27
CA ARG A 85 -0.08 -59.95 -15.98
C ARG A 85 -1.25 -60.90 -15.71
N LEU A 86 -2.28 -60.47 -14.98
CA LEU A 86 -3.46 -61.30 -14.72
C LEU A 86 -4.25 -61.59 -16.02
N THR A 87 -4.39 -60.60 -16.90
CA THR A 87 -5.07 -60.79 -18.19
C THR A 87 -4.31 -61.72 -19.13
N GLU A 88 -2.98 -61.60 -19.18
CA GLU A 88 -2.10 -62.50 -19.93
C GLU A 88 -2.23 -63.93 -19.40
N LEU A 89 -2.17 -64.11 -18.08
CA LEU A 89 -2.26 -65.43 -17.47
C LEU A 89 -3.63 -66.10 -17.70
N LYS A 90 -4.71 -65.31 -17.70
CA LYS A 90 -6.05 -65.80 -18.08
C LYS A 90 -6.13 -66.18 -19.55
N ALA A 91 -5.49 -65.42 -20.43
CA ALA A 91 -5.42 -65.72 -21.86
C ALA A 91 -4.63 -67.00 -22.11
N THR A 92 -3.47 -67.18 -21.48
CA THR A 92 -2.67 -68.41 -21.59
C THR A 92 -3.42 -69.61 -20.99
N PHE A 93 -4.07 -69.46 -19.83
CA PHE A 93 -4.90 -70.51 -19.24
C PHE A 93 -6.02 -70.95 -20.19
N ARG A 94 -6.74 -69.99 -20.81
CA ARG A 94 -7.79 -70.29 -21.79
C ARG A 94 -7.24 -71.01 -23.02
N GLY A 95 -6.13 -70.53 -23.58
CA GLY A 95 -5.47 -71.20 -24.71
C GLY A 95 -5.05 -72.64 -24.39
N VAL A 96 -4.44 -72.88 -23.23
CA VAL A 96 -4.07 -74.24 -22.80
C VAL A 96 -5.32 -75.11 -22.60
N LEU A 97 -6.40 -74.56 -22.04
CA LEU A 97 -7.66 -75.26 -21.85
C LEU A 97 -8.30 -75.67 -23.18
N ASP A 98 -8.31 -74.77 -24.17
CA ASP A 98 -8.84 -75.05 -25.50
C ASP A 98 -8.02 -76.13 -26.21
N THR A 99 -6.68 -76.08 -26.12
CA THR A 99 -5.83 -77.15 -26.67
C THR A 99 -6.08 -78.50 -25.99
N LYS A 100 -6.34 -78.52 -24.68
CA LYS A 100 -6.68 -79.74 -23.96
C LYS A 100 -8.03 -80.30 -24.38
N ASN A 101 -9.03 -79.44 -24.55
CA ASN A 101 -10.35 -79.86 -25.03
C ASN A 101 -10.24 -80.45 -26.44
N GLY A 102 -9.47 -79.83 -27.33
CA GLY A 102 -9.17 -80.39 -28.65
C GLY A 102 -8.49 -81.76 -28.59
N LEU A 103 -7.50 -81.96 -27.72
CA LEU A 103 -6.86 -83.29 -27.52
C LEU A 103 -7.84 -84.33 -26.96
N ARG A 104 -8.76 -83.93 -26.07
CA ARG A 104 -9.82 -84.82 -25.55
C ARG A 104 -10.82 -85.20 -26.63
N ASP A 105 -11.18 -84.28 -27.50
CA ASP A 105 -12.07 -84.56 -28.63
C ASP A 105 -11.39 -85.54 -29.62
N GLN A 106 -10.11 -85.34 -29.93
CA GLN A 106 -9.31 -86.29 -30.71
C GLN A 106 -9.25 -87.67 -30.05
N LEU A 107 -9.04 -87.73 -28.73
CA LEU A 107 -9.03 -88.97 -27.97
C LEU A 107 -10.38 -89.70 -28.03
N ASN A 108 -11.49 -88.95 -27.92
CA ASN A 108 -12.84 -89.49 -27.99
C ASN A 108 -13.16 -90.05 -29.38
N VAL A 109 -12.71 -89.39 -30.45
CA VAL A 109 -12.83 -89.89 -31.83
C VAL A 109 -12.02 -91.18 -32.00
N LEU A 110 -10.76 -91.18 -31.56
CA LEU A 110 -9.88 -92.34 -31.63
C LEU A 110 -10.44 -93.53 -30.81
N ASP A 111 -10.99 -93.28 -29.62
CA ASP A 111 -11.64 -94.33 -28.82
C ASP A 111 -12.83 -94.95 -29.53
N LYS A 112 -13.70 -94.14 -30.15
CA LYS A 112 -14.84 -94.64 -30.93
C LYS A 112 -14.40 -95.47 -32.13
N GLU A 113 -13.38 -95.01 -32.86
CA GLU A 113 -12.81 -95.75 -33.99
C GLU A 113 -12.16 -97.06 -33.55
N ARG A 114 -11.41 -97.04 -32.45
CA ARG A 114 -10.78 -98.22 -31.86
C ARG A 114 -11.82 -99.22 -31.37
N ASP A 115 -12.88 -98.78 -30.70
CA ASP A 115 -13.93 -99.67 -30.22
C ASP A 115 -14.69 -100.32 -31.37
N ARG A 116 -14.92 -99.58 -32.47
CA ARG A 116 -15.44 -100.13 -33.71
C ARG A 116 -14.48 -101.19 -34.30
N LYS A 117 -13.20 -100.86 -34.47
CA LYS A 117 -12.18 -101.82 -34.98
C LYS A 117 -12.08 -103.05 -34.09
N ARG A 118 -12.10 -102.90 -32.76
CA ARG A 118 -12.09 -104.02 -31.80
C ARG A 118 -13.33 -104.89 -31.89
N ALA A 119 -14.52 -104.29 -32.08
CA ALA A 119 -15.74 -105.05 -32.31
C ALA A 119 -15.68 -105.85 -33.61
N GLU A 120 -15.18 -105.24 -34.70
CA GLU A 120 -14.96 -105.92 -35.98
C GLU A 120 -13.92 -107.05 -35.87
N THR A 121 -12.81 -106.83 -35.19
CA THR A 121 -11.76 -107.83 -34.95
C THR A 121 -12.26 -108.97 -34.06
N ARG A 122 -13.10 -108.70 -33.05
CA ARG A 122 -13.76 -109.74 -32.23
C ARG A 122 -14.74 -110.57 -33.05
N ALA A 123 -15.59 -109.92 -33.86
CA ALA A 123 -16.51 -110.63 -34.75
C ALA A 123 -15.77 -111.50 -35.79
N LEU A 124 -14.62 -111.04 -36.30
CA LEU A 124 -13.75 -111.86 -37.16
C LEU A 124 -13.14 -113.04 -36.38
N ARG A 125 -12.64 -112.82 -35.17
CA ARG A 125 -12.13 -113.88 -34.29
C ARG A 125 -13.16 -114.96 -34.03
N ASP A 126 -14.40 -114.58 -33.71
CA ASP A 126 -15.47 -115.53 -33.37
C ASP A 126 -15.86 -116.41 -34.57
N ASN A 127 -15.65 -115.93 -35.80
CA ASN A 127 -15.86 -116.67 -37.04
C ASN A 127 -14.65 -117.54 -37.46
N LEU A 128 -13.50 -117.42 -36.81
CA LEU A 128 -12.27 -118.14 -37.15
C LEU A 128 -12.14 -119.43 -36.32
N GLN A 129 -12.14 -120.59 -36.99
CA GLN A 129 -11.90 -121.88 -36.33
C GLN A 129 -10.42 -122.10 -35.96
N TYR A 130 -9.50 -121.46 -36.67
CA TYR A 130 -8.05 -121.56 -36.46
C TYR A 130 -7.46 -120.18 -36.23
N SER A 131 -6.57 -120.07 -35.25
CA SER A 131 -6.05 -118.77 -34.78
C SER A 131 -4.81 -118.30 -35.53
N ARG A 132 -4.08 -119.22 -36.16
CA ARG A 132 -2.83 -118.94 -36.86
C ARG A 132 -2.89 -119.46 -38.29
N VAL A 133 -2.26 -118.73 -39.20
CA VAL A 133 -2.12 -119.12 -40.61
C VAL A 133 -1.39 -120.47 -40.71
N GLU A 134 -0.38 -120.69 -39.87
CA GLU A 134 0.39 -121.93 -39.79
C GLU A 134 -0.48 -123.17 -39.49
N GLN A 135 -1.47 -123.02 -38.60
CA GLN A 135 -2.38 -124.11 -38.22
C GLN A 135 -3.31 -124.50 -39.37
N ILE A 136 -3.74 -123.51 -40.18
CA ILE A 136 -4.57 -123.75 -41.36
C ILE A 136 -3.74 -124.48 -42.43
N ASP A 137 -2.50 -124.04 -42.65
CA ASP A 137 -1.60 -124.62 -43.65
C ASP A 137 -1.24 -126.09 -43.29
N GLU A 138 -1.11 -126.42 -42.00
CA GLU A 138 -0.93 -127.81 -41.54
C GLU A 138 -2.16 -128.69 -41.78
N GLU A 139 -3.37 -128.20 -41.51
CA GLU A 139 -4.61 -128.95 -41.75
C GLU A 139 -4.90 -129.12 -43.25
N ILE A 140 -4.62 -128.11 -44.07
CA ILE A 140 -4.68 -128.23 -45.54
C ILE A 140 -3.74 -129.34 -46.01
N LYS A 141 -2.48 -129.37 -45.54
CA LYS A 141 -1.52 -130.43 -45.88
C LYS A 141 -2.02 -131.83 -45.46
N LYS A 142 -2.65 -131.96 -44.30
CA LYS A 142 -3.23 -133.24 -43.83
C LYS A 142 -4.39 -133.70 -44.73
N LEU A 143 -5.26 -132.78 -45.15
CA LEU A 143 -6.38 -133.07 -46.05
C LEU A 143 -5.90 -133.39 -47.47
N GLU A 144 -4.89 -132.67 -47.97
CA GLU A 144 -4.21 -132.97 -49.24
C GLU A 144 -3.60 -134.37 -49.24
N TYR A 145 -2.89 -134.72 -48.16
CA TYR A 145 -2.32 -136.05 -47.98
C TYR A 145 -3.40 -137.14 -47.94
N ARG A 146 -4.50 -136.91 -47.23
CA ARG A 146 -5.65 -137.83 -47.18
C ARG A 146 -6.27 -138.02 -48.56
N HIS A 147 -6.49 -136.93 -49.30
CA HIS A 147 -7.03 -136.97 -50.65
C HIS A 147 -6.12 -137.73 -51.63
N ALA A 148 -4.80 -137.58 -51.53
CA ALA A 148 -3.85 -138.21 -52.45
C ALA A 148 -3.61 -139.71 -52.17
N HIS A 149 -3.75 -140.18 -50.93
CA HIS A 149 -3.28 -141.51 -50.51
C HIS A 149 -4.36 -142.46 -49.99
N THR A 150 -5.63 -142.03 -49.87
CA THR A 150 -6.72 -142.91 -49.43
C THR A 150 -7.79 -143.02 -50.52
N SER A 151 -8.25 -144.25 -50.81
CA SER A 151 -9.36 -144.51 -51.73
C SER A 151 -10.67 -144.12 -51.04
N LEU A 152 -11.13 -142.90 -51.29
CA LEU A 152 -12.34 -142.33 -50.72
C LEU A 152 -13.53 -142.58 -51.64
N THR A 153 -14.74 -142.60 -51.08
CA THR A 153 -15.94 -142.59 -51.92
C THR A 153 -16.09 -141.22 -52.60
N LEU A 154 -16.75 -141.16 -53.75
CA LEU A 154 -16.95 -139.90 -54.50
C LEU A 154 -17.61 -138.78 -53.66
N GLN A 155 -18.41 -139.16 -52.64
CA GLN A 155 -19.01 -138.22 -51.70
C GLN A 155 -18.00 -137.67 -50.68
N GLU A 156 -17.03 -138.48 -50.25
CA GLU A 156 -16.00 -138.09 -49.30
C GLU A 156 -14.89 -137.26 -49.97
N GLU A 157 -14.48 -137.58 -51.20
CA GLU A 157 -13.53 -136.74 -51.97
C GLU A 157 -14.07 -135.33 -52.16
N LYS A 158 -15.36 -135.20 -52.52
CA LYS A 158 -16.03 -133.90 -52.63
C LYS A 158 -16.03 -133.13 -51.30
N LYS A 159 -16.24 -133.82 -50.17
CA LYS A 159 -16.19 -133.20 -48.83
C LYS A 159 -14.77 -132.73 -48.48
N VAL A 160 -13.74 -133.53 -48.74
CA VAL A 160 -12.34 -133.15 -48.47
C VAL A 160 -11.91 -131.95 -49.34
N LEU A 161 -12.25 -131.95 -50.64
CA LEU A 161 -11.99 -130.81 -51.51
C LEU A 161 -12.76 -129.55 -51.12
N GLN A 162 -13.99 -129.71 -50.63
CA GLN A 162 -14.78 -128.60 -50.11
C GLN A 162 -14.15 -128.02 -48.83
N GLN A 163 -13.70 -128.88 -47.91
CA GLN A 163 -12.99 -128.48 -46.70
C GLN A 163 -11.67 -127.77 -47.01
N MET A 164 -10.87 -128.25 -47.96
CA MET A 164 -9.63 -127.56 -48.40
C MET A 164 -9.93 -126.17 -48.97
N LYS A 165 -10.98 -126.02 -49.78
CA LYS A 165 -11.41 -124.71 -50.30
C LYS A 165 -11.93 -123.78 -49.21
N GLU A 166 -12.64 -124.31 -48.21
CA GLU A 166 -13.09 -123.55 -47.04
C GLU A 166 -11.91 -123.09 -46.17
N LEU A 167 -10.91 -123.96 -45.92
CA LEU A 167 -9.68 -123.63 -45.20
C LEU A 167 -8.81 -122.61 -45.94
N ALA A 168 -8.70 -122.70 -47.26
CA ALA A 168 -7.99 -121.70 -48.05
C ALA A 168 -8.64 -120.31 -47.94
N LYS A 169 -9.97 -120.24 -47.86
CA LYS A 169 -10.70 -118.97 -47.63
C LYS A 169 -10.50 -118.45 -46.20
N THR A 170 -10.50 -119.33 -45.19
CA THR A 170 -10.26 -118.90 -43.81
C THR A 170 -8.83 -118.41 -43.60
N ARG A 171 -7.85 -118.90 -44.39
CA ARG A 171 -6.47 -118.40 -44.39
C ARG A 171 -6.37 -116.89 -44.67
N ASP A 172 -7.08 -116.41 -45.69
CA ASP A 172 -7.07 -114.98 -46.04
C ASP A 172 -7.79 -114.16 -44.96
N ILE A 173 -8.86 -114.68 -44.36
CA ILE A 173 -9.55 -114.05 -43.21
C ILE A 173 -8.62 -113.94 -41.98
N VAL A 174 -7.76 -114.95 -41.71
CA VAL A 174 -6.78 -114.90 -40.61
C VAL A 174 -5.69 -113.84 -40.87
N LYS A 175 -5.26 -113.66 -42.12
CA LYS A 175 -4.31 -112.59 -42.47
C LYS A 175 -4.94 -111.20 -42.24
N ASP A 176 -6.17 -111.00 -42.73
CA ASP A 176 -6.92 -109.76 -42.48
C ASP A 176 -7.13 -109.49 -40.98
N TYR A 177 -7.34 -110.55 -40.19
CA TYR A 177 -7.41 -110.46 -38.73
C TYR A 177 -6.08 -110.00 -38.12
N ASN A 178 -4.94 -110.59 -38.50
CA ASN A 178 -3.62 -110.19 -38.00
C ASN A 178 -3.29 -108.74 -38.36
N ASP A 179 -3.56 -108.31 -39.59
CA ASP A 179 -3.35 -106.92 -40.04
C ASP A 179 -4.22 -105.93 -39.23
N LYS A 180 -5.46 -106.31 -38.89
CA LYS A 180 -6.35 -105.51 -38.03
C LYS A 180 -5.87 -105.47 -36.57
N VAL A 181 -5.28 -106.56 -36.07
CA VAL A 181 -4.69 -106.60 -34.72
C VAL A 181 -3.46 -105.70 -34.64
N GLU A 182 -2.57 -105.71 -35.64
CA GLU A 182 -1.40 -104.82 -35.68
C GLU A 182 -1.81 -103.34 -35.75
N LYS A 183 -2.80 -103.00 -36.59
CA LYS A 183 -3.38 -101.64 -36.65
C LYS A 183 -3.99 -101.22 -35.31
N SER A 184 -4.67 -102.11 -34.59
CA SER A 184 -5.18 -101.82 -33.25
C SER A 184 -4.06 -101.53 -32.25
N SER A 185 -2.88 -102.16 -32.39
CA SER A 185 -1.73 -101.88 -31.52
C SER A 185 -1.14 -100.49 -31.78
N GLN A 186 -1.13 -100.03 -33.02
CA GLN A 186 -0.70 -98.67 -33.37
C GLN A 186 -1.67 -97.60 -32.86
N ASP A 187 -2.98 -97.88 -32.92
CA ASP A 187 -4.01 -97.02 -32.33
C ASP A 187 -3.84 -96.92 -30.80
N ASP A 188 -3.47 -98.01 -30.12
CA ASP A 188 -3.22 -98.02 -28.68
C ASP A 188 -1.99 -97.17 -28.29
N ALA A 189 -0.92 -97.19 -29.09
CA ALA A 189 0.24 -96.30 -28.90
C ALA A 189 -0.11 -94.82 -29.11
N SER A 190 -0.93 -94.52 -30.13
CA SER A 190 -1.42 -93.16 -30.41
C SER A 190 -2.33 -92.64 -29.28
N ARG A 191 -3.16 -93.52 -28.73
CA ARG A 191 -3.98 -93.23 -27.54
C ARG A 191 -3.12 -92.89 -26.33
N THR A 192 -2.10 -93.69 -26.04
CA THR A 192 -1.22 -93.43 -24.88
C THR A 192 -0.53 -92.08 -25.01
N ALA A 193 -0.05 -91.72 -26.20
CA ALA A 193 0.55 -90.42 -26.46
C ALA A 193 -0.43 -89.25 -26.24
N LEU A 194 -1.67 -89.34 -26.73
CA LEU A 194 -2.70 -88.32 -26.49
C LEU A 194 -3.05 -88.18 -25.00
N VAL A 195 -3.14 -89.30 -24.27
CA VAL A 195 -3.41 -89.28 -22.83
C VAL A 195 -2.26 -88.62 -22.06
N GLU A 196 -1.01 -88.87 -22.45
CA GLU A 196 0.16 -88.22 -21.86
C GLU A 196 0.17 -86.71 -22.11
N GLN A 197 -0.11 -86.27 -23.35
CA GLN A 197 -0.24 -84.85 -23.68
C GLN A 197 -1.37 -84.18 -22.88
N ILE A 198 -2.52 -84.83 -22.70
CA ILE A 198 -3.61 -84.31 -21.87
C ILE A 198 -3.16 -84.16 -20.41
N LYS A 199 -2.43 -85.15 -19.86
CA LYS A 199 -1.88 -85.09 -18.49
C LYS A 199 -0.88 -83.95 -18.34
N GLU A 200 -0.03 -83.70 -19.33
CA GLU A 200 0.90 -82.57 -19.34
C GLU A 200 0.15 -81.23 -19.36
N LYS A 201 -0.86 -81.09 -20.22
CA LYS A 201 -1.72 -79.89 -20.24
C LYS A 201 -2.48 -79.70 -18.92
N ASP A 202 -2.94 -80.76 -18.27
CA ASP A 202 -3.58 -80.68 -16.95
C ASP A 202 -2.59 -80.21 -15.86
N LYS A 203 -1.32 -80.65 -15.89
CA LYS A 203 -0.27 -80.11 -15.00
C LYS A 203 -0.02 -78.61 -15.23
N LEU A 204 0.07 -78.19 -16.50
CA LEU A 204 0.23 -76.78 -16.87
C LEU A 204 -0.98 -75.92 -16.46
N LEU A 205 -2.20 -76.43 -16.59
CA LEU A 205 -3.40 -75.72 -16.12
C LEU A 205 -3.40 -75.55 -14.60
N ASN A 206 -2.97 -76.56 -13.85
CA ASN A 206 -2.88 -76.47 -12.40
C ASN A 206 -1.82 -75.44 -11.96
N SER A 207 -0.67 -75.38 -12.63
CA SER A 207 0.35 -74.37 -12.33
C SER A 207 -0.09 -72.96 -12.70
N LEU A 208 -0.69 -72.77 -13.89
CA LEU A 208 -1.25 -71.48 -14.31
C LEU A 208 -2.37 -71.00 -13.38
N LYS A 209 -3.23 -71.91 -12.90
CA LYS A 209 -4.28 -71.55 -11.94
C LYS A 209 -3.70 -71.15 -10.58
N ALA A 210 -2.63 -71.79 -10.12
CA ALA A 210 -1.93 -71.39 -8.90
C ALA A 210 -1.29 -70.00 -9.06
N GLN A 211 -0.64 -69.74 -10.20
CA GLN A 211 -0.12 -68.42 -10.54
C GLN A 211 -1.23 -67.35 -10.64
N GLU A 212 -2.40 -67.72 -11.16
CA GLU A 212 -3.56 -66.80 -11.25
C GLU A 212 -4.03 -66.40 -9.87
N GLN A 213 -4.17 -67.37 -8.96
CA GLN A 213 -4.56 -67.12 -7.58
C GLN A 213 -3.53 -66.25 -6.84
N GLN A 214 -2.24 -66.47 -7.06
CA GLN A 214 -1.19 -65.61 -6.50
C GLN A 214 -1.28 -64.20 -7.05
N GLN A 215 -1.45 -64.03 -8.36
CA GLN A 215 -1.56 -62.71 -8.99
C GLN A 215 -2.83 -61.96 -8.55
N VAL A 216 -3.95 -62.67 -8.34
CA VAL A 216 -5.17 -62.09 -7.77
C VAL A 216 -4.93 -61.56 -6.36
N LYS A 217 -4.16 -62.28 -5.52
CA LYS A 217 -3.78 -61.81 -4.18
C LYS A 217 -2.91 -60.55 -4.26
N VAL A 218 -1.92 -60.52 -5.14
CA VAL A 218 -1.08 -59.33 -5.37
C VAL A 218 -1.93 -58.13 -5.77
N VAL A 219 -2.87 -58.31 -6.71
CA VAL A 219 -3.80 -57.23 -7.12
C VAL A 219 -4.69 -56.78 -5.95
N ALA A 220 -5.14 -57.69 -5.09
CA ALA A 220 -5.94 -57.35 -3.91
C ALA A 220 -5.12 -56.56 -2.88
N GLU A 221 -3.88 -56.98 -2.60
CA GLU A 221 -2.96 -56.28 -1.70
C GLU A 221 -2.60 -54.88 -2.20
N ILE A 222 -2.36 -54.71 -3.50
CA ILE A 222 -2.12 -53.38 -4.10
C ILE A 222 -3.35 -52.49 -3.93
N ARG A 223 -4.56 -53.03 -4.17
CA ARG A 223 -5.81 -52.27 -3.97
C ARG A 223 -6.02 -51.88 -2.50
N GLU A 224 -5.67 -52.73 -1.56
CA GLU A 224 -5.79 -52.43 -0.12
C GLU A 224 -4.77 -51.37 0.32
N LYS A 225 -3.54 -51.43 -0.19
CA LYS A 225 -2.54 -50.37 0.01
C LYS A 225 -3.01 -49.04 -0.57
N GLU A 226 -3.56 -49.04 -1.79
CA GLU A 226 -4.12 -47.83 -2.40
C GLU A 226 -5.35 -47.30 -1.65
N ALA A 227 -6.20 -48.17 -1.12
CA ALA A 227 -7.38 -47.80 -0.36
C ALA A 227 -7.03 -47.25 1.02
N SER A 228 -6.02 -47.79 1.69
CA SER A 228 -5.53 -47.27 2.99
C SER A 228 -4.76 -45.95 2.83
N GLN A 229 -4.06 -45.77 1.71
CA GLN A 229 -3.45 -44.49 1.32
C GLN A 229 -4.44 -43.51 0.67
N ALA A 230 -5.72 -43.90 0.53
CA ALA A 230 -6.73 -43.00 0.01
C ALA A 230 -7.00 -41.90 1.02
N VAL A 231 -6.37 -40.76 0.79
CA VAL A 231 -6.63 -39.51 1.51
C VAL A 231 -8.14 -39.26 1.54
N ASN A 232 -8.67 -38.99 2.73
CA ASN A 232 -10.09 -38.73 2.94
C ASN A 232 -10.44 -37.33 2.40
N ILE A 233 -10.72 -37.26 1.10
CA ILE A 233 -11.02 -36.02 0.36
C ILE A 233 -12.14 -35.21 1.03
N PRO A 234 -13.28 -35.81 1.48
CA PRO A 234 -14.29 -35.08 2.23
C PRO A 234 -13.74 -34.38 3.48
N ALA A 235 -12.95 -35.07 4.29
CA ALA A 235 -12.36 -34.49 5.51
C ALA A 235 -11.42 -33.30 5.19
N LEU A 236 -10.60 -33.41 4.14
CA LEU A 236 -9.76 -32.29 3.70
C LEU A 236 -10.58 -31.10 3.18
N ILE A 237 -11.71 -31.35 2.52
CA ILE A 237 -12.62 -30.29 2.06
C ILE A 237 -13.24 -29.58 3.27
N ASP A 238 -13.62 -30.32 4.31
CA ASP A 238 -14.18 -29.77 5.55
C ASP A 238 -13.12 -28.96 6.31
N GLU A 239 -11.88 -29.46 6.44
CA GLU A 239 -10.73 -28.72 6.99
C GLU A 239 -10.47 -27.42 6.23
N ARG A 240 -10.55 -27.45 4.89
CA ARG A 240 -10.38 -26.25 4.06
C ARG A 240 -11.50 -25.24 4.30
N ASN A 241 -12.76 -25.69 4.36
CA ASN A 241 -13.91 -24.82 4.57
C ASN A 241 -13.86 -24.16 5.97
N THR A 242 -13.57 -24.95 7.01
CA THR A 242 -13.40 -24.44 8.38
C THR A 242 -12.24 -23.45 8.48
N ALA A 243 -11.11 -23.72 7.81
CA ALA A 243 -10.00 -22.76 7.74
C ALA A 243 -10.40 -21.45 7.03
N PHE A 244 -11.20 -21.52 5.95
CA PHE A 244 -11.71 -20.31 5.29
C PHE A 244 -12.66 -19.50 6.18
N GLU A 245 -13.56 -20.16 6.90
CA GLU A 245 -14.44 -19.51 7.86
C GLU A 245 -13.64 -18.82 8.96
N ARG A 246 -12.62 -19.50 9.51
CA ARG A 246 -11.74 -18.89 10.53
C ARG A 246 -10.94 -17.71 9.98
N ILE A 247 -10.40 -17.81 8.76
CA ILE A 247 -9.72 -16.68 8.09
C ILE A 247 -10.67 -15.49 7.92
N LYS A 248 -11.94 -15.72 7.58
CA LYS A 248 -12.93 -14.64 7.46
C LYS A 248 -13.13 -13.94 8.79
N VAL A 249 -13.33 -14.70 9.87
CA VAL A 249 -13.46 -14.15 11.23
C VAL A 249 -12.22 -13.35 11.63
N LEU A 250 -11.01 -13.89 11.43
CA LEU A 250 -9.76 -13.18 11.73
C LEU A 250 -9.60 -11.87 10.92
N ARG A 251 -10.04 -11.84 9.66
CA ARG A 251 -10.03 -10.60 8.85
C ARG A 251 -11.01 -9.56 9.38
N ASP A 252 -12.18 -10.00 9.84
CA ASP A 252 -13.17 -9.12 10.44
C ASP A 252 -12.64 -8.57 11.79
N GLU A 253 -12.01 -9.41 12.62
CA GLU A 253 -11.30 -8.97 13.85
C GLU A 253 -10.18 -7.95 13.56
N VAL A 254 -9.36 -8.17 12.52
CA VAL A 254 -8.34 -7.21 12.06
C VAL A 254 -8.98 -5.89 11.62
N ARG A 255 -10.11 -5.95 10.92
CA ARG A 255 -10.83 -4.73 10.48
C ARG A 255 -11.37 -3.98 11.69
N GLU A 256 -11.98 -4.66 12.64
CA GLU A 256 -12.51 -4.09 13.88
C GLU A 256 -11.40 -3.41 14.69
N LEU A 257 -10.28 -4.11 14.93
CA LEU A 257 -9.11 -3.55 15.62
C LEU A 257 -8.58 -2.28 14.93
N ARG A 258 -8.50 -2.28 13.60
CA ARG A 258 -8.08 -1.10 12.82
C ARG A 258 -9.09 0.05 12.96
N THR A 259 -10.39 -0.24 12.92
CA THR A 259 -11.42 0.80 13.08
C THR A 259 -11.43 1.40 14.48
N GLU A 260 -11.26 0.57 15.52
CA GLU A 260 -11.17 1.04 16.91
C GLU A 260 -9.91 1.86 17.15
N PHE A 261 -8.76 1.41 16.64
CA PHE A 261 -7.51 2.15 16.76
C PHE A 261 -7.59 3.49 16.03
N LYS A 262 -8.14 3.49 14.81
CA LYS A 262 -8.35 4.71 14.03
C LYS A 262 -9.32 5.67 14.74
N ALA A 263 -10.42 5.19 15.30
CA ALA A 263 -11.35 6.04 16.07
C ALA A 263 -10.66 6.70 17.26
N LYS A 264 -9.85 5.95 18.03
CA LYS A 264 -9.05 6.49 19.15
C LYS A 264 -8.00 7.49 18.69
N GLU A 265 -7.41 7.28 17.51
CA GLU A 265 -6.43 8.19 16.92
C GLU A 265 -7.09 9.47 16.41
N ASP A 266 -8.23 9.36 15.72
CA ASP A 266 -9.03 10.49 15.25
C ASP A 266 -9.51 11.35 16.44
N GLU A 267 -10.05 10.74 17.51
CA GLU A 267 -10.43 11.44 18.75
C GLU A 267 -9.25 12.17 19.41
N PHE A 268 -8.06 11.55 19.41
CA PHE A 268 -6.85 12.17 19.94
C PHE A 268 -6.45 13.40 19.12
N TRP A 269 -6.44 13.29 17.78
CA TRP A 269 -6.05 14.39 16.89
C TRP A 269 -7.09 15.51 16.84
N GLU A 270 -8.37 15.21 16.94
CA GLU A 270 -9.45 16.20 17.07
C GLU A 270 -9.26 17.02 18.34
N ARG A 271 -9.08 16.37 19.50
CA ARG A 271 -8.82 17.10 20.76
C ARG A 271 -7.50 17.87 20.76
N GLU A 272 -6.45 17.35 20.12
CA GLU A 272 -5.18 18.05 20.00
C GLU A 272 -5.32 19.28 19.09
N ARG A 273 -6.14 19.20 18.03
CA ARG A 273 -6.48 20.35 17.17
C ARG A 273 -7.26 21.42 17.95
N GLU A 274 -8.31 21.03 18.67
CA GLU A 274 -9.07 21.93 19.54
C GLU A 274 -8.17 22.61 20.58
N TRP A 275 -7.27 21.85 21.21
CA TRP A 275 -6.31 22.38 22.17
C TRP A 275 -5.37 23.41 21.52
N LYS A 276 -4.83 23.13 20.33
CA LYS A 276 -3.97 24.05 19.59
C LYS A 276 -4.71 25.32 19.15
N GLU A 277 -5.96 25.19 18.71
CA GLU A 277 -6.81 26.32 18.34
C GLU A 277 -7.11 27.22 19.55
N GLN A 278 -7.43 26.64 20.70
CA GLN A 278 -7.59 27.38 21.95
C GLN A 278 -6.32 28.15 22.32
N GLN A 279 -5.15 27.51 22.23
CA GLN A 279 -3.86 28.15 22.49
C GLN A 279 -3.53 29.25 21.48
N ALA A 280 -3.86 29.07 20.20
CA ALA A 280 -3.65 30.07 19.17
C ALA A 280 -4.54 31.31 19.40
N VAL A 281 -5.80 31.11 19.78
CA VAL A 281 -6.72 32.21 20.14
C VAL A 281 -6.25 32.94 21.39
N GLU A 282 -5.81 32.22 22.43
CA GLU A 282 -5.24 32.82 23.64
C GLU A 282 -3.99 33.65 23.31
N ARG A 283 -3.09 33.13 22.47
CA ARG A 283 -1.89 33.84 22.02
C ARG A 283 -2.22 35.07 21.18
N LYS A 284 -3.17 34.99 20.25
CA LYS A 284 -3.63 36.12 19.44
C LYS A 284 -4.22 37.22 20.33
N ARG A 285 -5.10 36.87 21.26
CA ARG A 285 -5.66 37.82 22.25
C ARG A 285 -4.58 38.47 23.11
N ALA A 286 -3.57 37.71 23.54
CA ALA A 286 -2.45 38.27 24.29
C ALA A 286 -1.58 39.21 23.44
N TYR A 287 -1.38 38.89 22.17
CA TYR A 287 -0.67 39.73 21.21
C TYR A 287 -1.42 41.03 20.92
N GLU A 288 -2.72 40.95 20.60
CA GLU A 288 -3.57 42.12 20.36
C GLU A 288 -3.61 43.07 21.57
N LYS A 289 -3.69 42.52 22.80
CA LYS A 289 -3.58 43.34 24.02
C LYS A 289 -2.24 44.05 24.14
N ARG A 290 -1.14 43.37 23.79
CA ARG A 290 0.21 43.96 23.81
C ARG A 290 0.36 45.03 22.74
N GLU A 291 -0.17 44.80 21.54
CA GLU A 291 -0.16 45.80 20.45
C GLU A 291 -0.99 47.02 20.80
N ALA A 292 -2.19 46.83 21.38
CA ALA A 292 -3.03 47.93 21.86
C ALA A 292 -2.27 48.78 22.89
N GLU A 293 -1.66 48.15 23.90
CA GLU A 293 -0.86 48.85 24.91
C GLU A 293 0.36 49.58 24.31
N ARG A 294 1.05 48.97 23.32
CA ARG A 294 2.14 49.65 22.59
C ARG A 294 1.63 50.86 21.82
N SER A 295 0.53 50.72 21.09
CA SER A 295 -0.06 51.80 20.31
C SER A 295 -0.56 52.94 21.18
N GLU A 296 -1.17 52.66 22.33
CA GLU A 296 -1.59 53.67 23.31
C GLU A 296 -0.39 54.43 23.89
N ARG A 297 0.70 53.72 24.22
CA ARG A 297 1.95 54.34 24.68
C ARG A 297 2.58 55.23 23.61
N GLU A 298 2.58 54.80 22.36
CA GLU A 298 3.10 55.59 21.24
C GLU A 298 2.23 56.82 20.95
N GLN A 299 0.89 56.67 20.98
CA GLN A 299 -0.04 57.80 20.85
C GLN A 299 0.16 58.82 21.97
N TYR A 300 0.30 58.35 23.22
CA TYR A 300 0.59 59.22 24.35
C TYR A 300 1.92 59.96 24.19
N ARG A 301 2.98 59.27 23.72
CA ARG A 301 4.26 59.91 23.41
C ARG A 301 4.14 60.98 22.34
N LYS A 302 3.46 60.68 21.23
CA LYS A 302 3.22 61.63 20.14
C LYS A 302 2.41 62.84 20.60
N GLN A 303 1.37 62.65 21.42
CA GLN A 303 0.60 63.74 22.01
C GLN A 303 1.48 64.64 22.87
N LYS A 304 2.32 64.06 23.74
CA LYS A 304 3.25 64.83 24.57
C LYS A 304 4.30 65.58 23.74
N GLU A 305 4.77 65.00 22.64
CA GLU A 305 5.71 65.67 21.72
C GLU A 305 5.04 66.84 20.98
N LEU A 306 3.75 66.73 20.65
CA LEU A 306 2.97 67.83 20.07
C LEU A 306 2.71 68.96 21.08
N GLU A 307 2.34 68.62 22.33
CA GLU A 307 2.08 69.61 23.38
C GLU A 307 3.34 70.40 23.79
N ASN A 308 4.51 69.76 23.79
CA ASN A 308 5.78 70.42 24.14
C ASN A 308 6.46 71.11 22.93
N PHE A 309 5.79 71.17 21.78
CA PHE A 309 6.37 71.79 20.60
C PHE A 309 6.39 73.32 20.75
N VAL A 310 7.60 73.91 20.81
CA VAL A 310 7.83 75.35 20.74
C VAL A 310 8.25 75.71 19.31
N GLU A 311 7.63 76.73 18.74
CA GLU A 311 8.00 77.19 17.39
C GLU A 311 9.44 77.70 17.37
N PRO A 312 10.23 77.36 16.33
CA PRO A 312 11.55 77.94 16.16
C PRO A 312 11.50 79.46 16.08
N TYR A 313 12.56 80.11 16.56
CA TYR A 313 12.74 81.57 16.60
C TYR A 313 11.82 82.37 17.55
N THR A 314 10.94 81.72 18.34
CA THR A 314 10.10 82.42 19.33
C THR A 314 10.94 83.15 20.37
N ASP A 315 12.03 82.54 20.83
CA ASP A 315 12.87 83.08 21.89
C ASP A 315 13.60 84.35 21.42
N GLU A 316 14.13 84.38 20.19
CA GLU A 316 14.78 85.57 19.62
C GLU A 316 13.80 86.72 19.36
N ILE A 317 12.56 86.42 18.94
CA ILE A 317 11.51 87.44 18.77
C ILE A 317 11.13 88.05 20.13
N ILE A 318 10.92 87.20 21.16
CA ILE A 318 10.65 87.66 22.53
C ILE A 318 11.80 88.53 23.03
N LEU A 319 13.05 88.15 22.75
CA LEU A 319 14.23 88.91 23.14
C LEU A 319 14.31 90.28 22.42
N CYS A 320 13.99 90.33 21.13
CA CYS A 320 13.91 91.59 20.38
C CYS A 320 12.81 92.49 20.94
N ASP A 321 11.66 91.93 21.32
CA ASP A 321 10.58 92.68 21.95
C ASP A 321 10.97 93.21 23.33
N GLN A 322 11.63 92.40 24.15
CA GLN A 322 12.15 92.84 25.44
C GLN A 322 13.16 93.99 25.27
N LEU A 323 14.07 93.89 24.30
CA LEU A 323 15.03 94.95 23.99
C LEU A 323 14.35 96.21 23.44
N PHE A 324 13.34 96.06 22.58
CA PHE A 324 12.58 97.18 22.05
C PHE A 324 11.88 97.97 23.17
N HIS A 325 11.17 97.27 24.07
CA HIS A 325 10.52 97.90 25.23
C HIS A 325 11.54 98.50 26.21
N TYR A 326 12.72 97.90 26.36
CA TYR A 326 13.78 98.46 27.20
C TYR A 326 14.35 99.76 26.60
N LEU A 327 14.63 99.79 25.29
CA LEU A 327 15.16 100.97 24.60
C LEU A 327 14.15 102.12 24.51
N GLN A 328 12.85 101.82 24.40
CA GLN A 328 11.79 102.84 24.47
C GLN A 328 11.82 103.67 25.76
N LYS A 329 12.28 103.10 26.89
CA LYS A 329 12.41 103.85 28.15
C LYS A 329 13.48 104.95 28.10
N TYR A 330 14.40 104.89 27.15
CA TYR A 330 15.52 105.83 27.01
C TYR A 330 15.39 106.79 25.82
N ALA A 331 14.38 106.61 24.96
CA ALA A 331 14.11 107.56 23.88
C ALA A 331 13.59 108.90 24.48
N PRO A 332 14.03 110.06 23.97
CA PRO A 332 13.45 111.34 24.35
C PRO A 332 11.96 111.33 23.99
N SER A 333 11.12 111.64 24.96
CA SER A 333 9.66 111.66 24.84
C SER A 333 9.22 112.66 23.76
N THR A 334 9.18 112.23 22.51
CA THR A 334 8.24 112.79 21.52
C THR A 334 6.84 112.55 22.08
N GLU A 335 6.01 113.59 22.04
CA GLU A 335 4.77 113.82 22.81
C GLU A 335 3.61 112.83 22.59
N GLU A 336 3.89 111.57 22.23
CA GLU A 336 2.96 110.44 22.31
C GLU A 336 3.46 109.32 23.25
N ALA A 337 4.61 109.50 23.91
CA ALA A 337 5.19 108.55 24.86
C ALA A 337 5.03 108.96 26.34
N ALA A 338 4.27 110.02 26.64
CA ALA A 338 4.04 110.54 27.99
C ALA A 338 2.57 110.46 28.46
N LEU A 339 1.79 109.52 27.90
CA LEU A 339 0.45 109.18 28.42
C LEU A 339 0.32 107.76 28.96
N ASN A 340 1.34 106.91 28.81
CA ASN A 340 1.22 105.46 29.09
C ASN A 340 2.30 104.91 30.03
N THR A 341 2.73 105.69 31.02
CA THR A 341 3.53 105.17 32.14
C THR A 341 3.24 105.93 33.43
N ALA A 342 2.16 105.57 34.13
CA ALA A 342 2.14 105.37 35.59
C ALA A 342 0.71 105.26 36.17
N THR A 343 0.03 104.14 35.93
CA THR A 343 -0.77 103.49 36.98
C THR A 343 -0.69 101.98 36.80
N SER A 344 0.13 101.36 37.64
CA SER A 344 0.15 99.94 37.90
C SER A 344 -1.08 99.53 38.70
N LYS A 345 -1.93 98.65 38.16
CA LYS A 345 -2.40 97.44 38.87
C LYS A 345 -3.08 96.48 37.92
N ALA A 346 -2.63 95.23 37.99
CA ALA A 346 -3.11 94.10 37.24
C ALA A 346 -4.58 93.76 37.58
N GLU A 347 -5.34 93.43 36.54
CA GLU A 347 -6.43 92.47 36.62
C GLU A 347 -6.35 91.58 35.37
N ILE A 348 -5.64 90.46 35.52
CA ILE A 348 -5.73 89.35 34.57
C ILE A 348 -7.06 88.67 34.87
N GLN A 349 -8.06 88.93 34.03
CA GLN A 349 -9.27 88.14 33.98
C GLN A 349 -9.23 87.19 32.78
N ALA A 350 -9.62 85.95 33.09
CA ALA A 350 -10.09 84.85 32.24
C ALA A 350 -9.11 83.67 32.10
N PRO A 351 -9.60 82.41 32.16
CA PRO A 351 -10.97 82.01 31.85
C PRO A 351 -11.70 81.24 32.96
N LYS A 352 -13.01 81.51 33.09
CA LYS A 352 -13.92 80.50 33.64
C LYS A 352 -13.98 79.36 32.63
N GLY A 353 -13.46 78.20 33.01
CA GLY A 353 -13.83 76.94 32.37
C GLY A 353 -12.71 76.09 31.81
N VAL A 354 -11.64 75.82 32.55
CA VAL A 354 -10.94 74.52 32.50
C VAL A 354 -10.29 74.27 33.86
N GLY A 355 -11.00 73.59 34.76
CA GLY A 355 -10.53 73.36 36.11
C GLY A 355 -11.37 72.31 36.80
N ASN A 356 -11.41 71.09 36.25
CA ASN A 356 -11.96 69.93 36.93
C ASN A 356 -11.42 68.59 36.41
N VAL A 357 -10.11 68.50 36.19
CA VAL A 357 -9.38 67.22 36.19
C VAL A 357 -8.00 67.53 36.77
N ILE A 358 -7.47 66.66 37.62
CA ILE A 358 -6.24 66.82 38.43
C ILE A 358 -6.49 67.47 39.81
N LEU A 359 -7.31 66.79 40.61
CA LEU A 359 -7.25 66.85 42.08
C LEU A 359 -7.59 65.45 42.63
N SER A 360 -6.59 64.55 42.65
CA SER A 360 -6.57 63.40 43.57
C SER A 360 -5.14 62.88 43.78
N LYS A 361 -4.26 63.77 44.25
CA LYS A 361 -2.97 63.37 44.84
C LYS A 361 -2.88 63.93 46.26
N LYS A 362 -3.78 63.46 47.11
CA LYS A 362 -3.67 63.56 48.57
C LYS A 362 -4.23 62.28 49.15
N ASN A 363 -3.34 61.29 49.28
CA ASN A 363 -3.37 60.08 50.11
C ASN A 363 -2.61 58.94 49.43
N ARG A 364 -1.31 59.14 49.22
CA ARG A 364 -0.32 58.05 49.23
C ARG A 364 0.91 58.58 49.96
N ASN A 365 1.07 58.11 51.20
CA ASN A 365 2.36 58.14 51.88
C ASN A 365 3.32 57.32 51.04
N ASP A 366 4.39 57.96 50.59
CA ASP A 366 5.54 57.27 50.03
C ASP A 366 6.77 57.95 50.65
N GLU A 367 7.15 57.44 51.81
CA GLU A 367 8.22 57.90 52.70
C GLU A 367 9.62 57.50 52.17
N GLU A 368 9.74 57.03 50.93
CA GLU A 368 10.99 56.48 50.37
C GLU A 368 11.58 57.30 49.20
N LEU A 369 11.06 58.50 48.89
CA LEU A 369 11.56 59.33 47.78
C LEU A 369 12.01 60.75 48.17
N ASP A 370 12.06 61.09 49.46
CA ASP A 370 12.46 62.42 49.96
C ASP A 370 13.95 62.55 50.31
N GLY A 371 14.73 61.47 50.15
CA GLY A 371 16.14 61.39 50.56
C GLY A 371 17.18 61.76 49.51
N TRP A 372 16.80 62.04 48.27
CA TRP A 372 17.75 62.09 47.14
C TRP A 372 17.98 63.48 46.50
N PHE A 373 17.27 64.55 46.91
CA PHE A 373 17.37 65.84 46.20
C PHE A 373 17.34 67.11 47.07
N SER A 374 17.78 67.06 48.33
CA SER A 374 17.91 68.24 49.18
C SER A 374 19.36 68.43 49.67
N GLY A 375 20.21 68.96 48.79
CA GLY A 375 21.60 69.30 49.08
C GLY A 375 21.87 70.81 48.98
N SER A 376 22.33 71.36 50.11
CA SER A 376 23.14 72.58 50.25
C SER A 376 22.44 73.94 50.26
N GLY A 377 22.57 74.62 51.39
CA GLY A 377 22.04 75.95 51.66
C GLY A 377 23.01 77.10 51.39
N GLY A 378 22.51 78.33 51.60
CA GLY A 378 23.33 79.55 51.57
C GLY A 378 22.54 80.79 51.99
N LYS A 379 22.77 81.27 53.22
CA LYS A 379 22.27 82.52 53.81
C LYS A 379 23.00 83.76 53.26
N SER A 380 22.32 84.91 53.17
CA SER A 380 22.68 86.22 53.79
C SER A 380 21.97 87.39 53.07
N LYS A 381 21.13 88.18 53.75
CA LYS A 381 21.41 89.37 54.61
C LYS A 381 21.50 90.67 53.78
N GLY A 382 20.45 91.48 53.83
CA GLY A 382 20.37 92.78 53.15
C GLY A 382 21.02 93.96 53.89
N LYS A 383 21.10 95.11 53.22
CA LYS A 383 20.86 96.46 53.78
C LYS A 383 21.00 97.60 52.74
N LYS A 384 20.05 98.54 52.85
CA LYS A 384 20.09 100.02 52.63
C LYS A 384 20.36 100.53 51.20
N ALA A 385 19.46 101.28 50.54
CA ALA A 385 18.74 102.53 50.85
C ALA A 385 19.53 103.82 50.52
N ASN A 386 18.88 104.60 49.63
CA ASN A 386 19.01 106.04 49.31
C ASN A 386 20.36 106.50 48.76
N GLY A 387 20.44 107.25 47.66
CA GLY A 387 19.46 108.09 46.99
C GLY A 387 20.24 109.32 46.54
N SER A 388 20.34 109.56 45.23
CA SER A 388 21.01 110.75 44.71
C SER A 388 20.12 111.49 43.72
N SER A 389 20.20 112.79 43.88
CA SER A 389 19.36 113.86 43.39
C SER A 389 19.40 114.07 41.88
N ALA A 390 18.20 114.42 41.39
CA ALA A 390 17.81 115.11 40.17
C ALA A 390 18.86 115.90 39.36
N LEU A 391 18.87 115.55 38.06
CA LEU A 391 18.72 116.37 36.85
C LEU A 391 19.64 117.60 36.62
N LYS A 392 20.39 117.55 35.50
CA LYS A 392 20.22 118.39 34.29
C LYS A 392 21.32 118.10 33.24
N ASN A 393 21.05 117.33 32.18
CA ASN A 393 20.91 117.75 30.75
C ASN A 393 21.16 116.55 29.80
N ARG A 394 20.15 116.21 29.00
CA ARG A 394 19.79 114.84 28.56
C ARG A 394 20.22 114.39 27.15
N GLU A 395 21.18 115.04 26.50
CA GLU A 395 21.56 114.65 25.13
C GLU A 395 22.97 114.03 25.01
N LYS A 396 23.75 114.05 26.10
CA LYS A 396 25.07 113.41 26.20
C LYS A 396 25.19 112.45 27.39
N GLU A 397 24.07 112.08 28.01
CA GLU A 397 24.07 111.16 29.15
C GLU A 397 24.44 109.75 28.67
N LYS A 398 25.49 109.19 29.29
CA LYS A 398 25.92 107.80 29.05
C LYS A 398 24.86 106.86 29.62
N ILE A 399 24.38 105.93 28.81
CA ILE A 399 23.38 104.95 29.25
C ILE A 399 24.11 103.80 29.94
N SER A 400 23.74 103.51 31.19
CA SER A 400 24.19 102.31 31.90
C SER A 400 23.23 101.17 31.62
N LEU A 401 23.59 100.28 30.68
CA LEU A 401 22.83 99.08 30.37
C LEU A 401 23.11 97.98 31.41
N SER A 402 22.10 97.19 31.78
CA SER A 402 22.29 96.01 32.64
C SER A 402 23.02 94.91 31.87
N LEU A 403 23.79 94.07 32.57
CA LEU A 403 24.54 92.97 31.94
C LEU A 403 23.63 92.01 31.14
N ASP A 404 22.40 91.79 31.59
CA ASP A 404 21.42 90.95 30.89
C ASP A 404 20.89 91.59 29.59
N VAL A 405 20.79 92.93 29.59
CA VAL A 405 20.48 93.68 28.37
C VAL A 405 21.67 93.65 27.40
N LEU A 406 22.90 93.72 27.91
CA LEU A 406 24.11 93.57 27.09
C LEU A 406 24.26 92.16 26.51
N THR A 407 23.93 91.11 27.26
CA THR A 407 23.95 89.72 26.75
C THR A 407 22.88 89.51 25.68
N SER A 408 21.70 90.10 25.83
CA SER A 408 20.64 90.05 24.80
C SER A 408 21.02 90.81 23.53
N PHE A 409 21.65 91.99 23.64
CA PHE A 409 22.26 92.66 22.49
C PHE A 409 23.36 91.82 21.84
N GLY A 410 24.18 91.13 22.63
CA GLY A 410 25.20 90.20 22.15
C GLY A 410 24.62 88.98 21.42
N LYS A 411 23.55 88.37 21.96
CA LYS A 411 22.83 87.25 21.33
C LYS A 411 22.23 87.67 19.99
N LEU A 412 21.68 88.88 19.91
CA LEU A 412 21.12 89.44 18.69
C LEU A 412 22.17 90.14 17.80
N LYS A 413 23.44 90.17 18.20
CA LYS A 413 24.57 90.82 17.52
C LYS A 413 24.30 92.29 17.14
N ILE A 414 23.54 93.03 17.95
CA ILE A 414 23.24 94.45 17.76
C ILE A 414 24.21 95.27 18.62
N SER A 415 24.69 96.40 18.09
CA SER A 415 25.56 97.29 18.86
C SER A 415 24.76 98.00 19.96
N SER A 416 25.28 98.00 21.18
CA SER A 416 24.56 98.56 22.33
C SER A 416 24.70 100.09 22.38
N PRO A 417 23.62 100.86 22.55
CA PRO A 417 23.68 102.32 22.52
C PRO A 417 24.40 102.84 23.77
N THR A 418 25.57 103.46 23.59
CA THR A 418 26.34 104.02 24.71
C THR A 418 25.82 105.40 25.14
N THR A 419 25.09 106.09 24.24
CA THR A 419 24.56 107.46 24.44
C THR A 419 23.08 107.53 24.07
N VAL A 420 22.33 108.44 24.70
CA VAL A 420 20.90 108.69 24.41
C VAL A 420 20.62 108.99 22.92
N GLY A 421 21.54 109.64 22.21
CA GLY A 421 21.40 109.87 20.76
C GLY A 421 21.49 108.61 19.89
N ASP A 422 22.11 107.54 20.38
CA ASP A 422 22.29 106.28 19.64
C ASP A 422 21.09 105.33 19.84
N VAL A 423 20.23 105.60 20.83
CA VAL A 423 19.05 104.78 21.14
C VAL A 423 18.10 104.69 19.93
N ALA A 424 17.88 105.78 19.21
CA ALA A 424 16.99 105.79 18.04
C ALA A 424 17.49 104.83 16.94
N LYS A 425 18.80 104.82 16.67
CA LYS A 425 19.41 103.91 15.69
C LYS A 425 19.35 102.46 16.15
N CYS A 426 19.65 102.19 17.43
CA CYS A 426 19.53 100.84 17.98
C CYS A 426 18.08 100.33 17.98
N VAL A 427 17.09 101.20 18.15
CA VAL A 427 15.67 100.83 18.04
C VAL A 427 15.32 100.39 16.61
N GLU A 428 15.83 101.07 15.58
CA GLU A 428 15.65 100.67 14.18
C GLU A 428 16.37 99.35 13.86
N GLU A 429 17.58 99.14 14.40
CA GLU A 429 18.31 97.87 14.28
C GLU A 429 17.58 96.71 14.99
N VAL A 430 16.98 96.95 16.16
CA VAL A 430 16.18 95.94 16.87
C VAL A 430 14.90 95.60 16.10
N LYS A 431 14.23 96.60 15.50
CA LYS A 431 13.05 96.37 14.66
C LYS A 431 13.40 95.56 13.39
N SER A 432 14.47 95.92 12.69
CA SER A 432 14.88 95.19 11.48
C SER A 432 15.27 93.75 11.78
N LYS A 433 15.93 93.48 12.92
CA LYS A 433 16.20 92.10 13.34
C LYS A 433 14.96 91.36 13.81
N LYS A 434 14.02 92.01 14.49
CA LYS A 434 12.71 91.40 14.80
C LYS A 434 12.02 90.96 13.51
N GLU A 435 11.95 91.82 12.50
CA GLU A 435 11.37 91.48 11.21
C GLU A 435 12.13 90.33 10.51
N HIS A 436 13.46 90.29 10.63
CA HIS A 436 14.26 89.17 10.14
C HIS A 436 13.92 87.85 10.84
N PHE A 437 13.81 87.82 12.17
CA PHE A 437 13.44 86.61 12.90
C PHE A 437 11.98 86.20 12.66
N VAL A 438 11.06 87.15 12.48
CA VAL A 438 9.67 86.86 12.08
C VAL A 438 9.62 86.26 10.68
N LYS A 439 10.41 86.79 9.72
CA LYS A 439 10.51 86.20 8.37
C LYS A 439 11.12 84.80 8.40
N LEU A 440 12.16 84.61 9.19
CA LEU A 440 12.80 83.29 9.34
C LEU A 440 11.86 82.29 10.04
N GLN A 441 11.04 82.75 10.97
CA GLN A 441 9.99 81.96 11.59
C GLN A 441 8.86 81.60 10.60
N SER A 442 8.42 82.53 9.74
CA SER A 442 7.44 82.21 8.70
C SER A 442 8.02 81.26 7.66
N GLU A 443 9.28 81.44 7.25
CA GLU A 443 9.98 80.52 6.34
C GLU A 443 10.11 79.11 6.94
N ASP A 444 10.43 79.00 8.25
CA ASP A 444 10.49 77.70 8.92
C ASP A 444 9.10 77.07 9.13
N ARG A 445 8.07 77.89 9.39
CA ARG A 445 6.67 77.43 9.43
C ARG A 445 6.23 76.92 8.06
N GLU A 446 6.50 77.66 6.99
CA GLU A 446 6.19 77.26 5.61
C GLU A 446 7.01 76.04 5.19
N ALA A 447 8.29 75.95 5.57
CA ALA A 447 9.11 74.75 5.33
C ALA A 447 8.57 73.54 6.09
N ARG A 448 8.03 73.72 7.29
CA ARG A 448 7.39 72.65 8.08
C ARG A 448 6.02 72.28 7.55
N GLU A 449 5.21 73.23 7.11
CA GLU A 449 3.93 72.99 6.45
C GLU A 449 4.15 72.28 5.13
N ASN A 450 5.12 72.72 4.31
CA ASN A 450 5.52 72.01 3.09
C ASN A 450 6.11 70.62 3.37
N LYS A 451 6.83 70.42 4.48
CA LYS A 451 7.27 69.07 4.91
C LYS A 451 6.11 68.21 5.40
N LYS A 452 5.18 68.76 6.18
CA LYS A 452 3.96 68.07 6.62
C LYS A 452 3.01 67.77 5.47
N ASP A 453 2.94 68.64 4.46
CA ASP A 453 2.17 68.47 3.22
C ASP A 453 2.89 67.54 2.23
N ALA A 454 4.22 67.47 2.26
CA ALA A 454 4.98 66.44 1.55
C ALA A 454 4.88 65.06 2.24
N GLU A 455 4.76 65.01 3.57
CA GLU A 455 4.48 63.77 4.33
C GLU A 455 2.98 63.40 4.35
N SER A 456 2.06 64.34 4.09
CA SER A 456 0.61 64.09 4.02
C SER A 456 0.04 64.09 2.60
N LYS A 457 0.85 64.37 1.58
CA LYS A 457 0.58 63.94 0.20
C LYS A 457 0.97 62.46 0.07
N PRO A 458 -0.01 61.55 -0.08
CA PRO A 458 0.30 60.14 -0.28
C PRO A 458 1.14 60.01 -1.56
N ALA A 459 2.29 59.35 -1.46
CA ALA A 459 3.03 58.89 -2.61
C ALA A 459 2.07 58.13 -3.56
N PRO A 460 1.91 58.55 -4.82
CA PRO A 460 1.23 57.75 -5.81
C PRO A 460 2.08 56.51 -6.09
N VAL A 461 1.59 55.36 -5.65
CA VAL A 461 2.10 54.07 -6.13
C VAL A 461 1.32 53.78 -7.42
N GLU A 462 1.79 54.31 -8.53
CA GLU A 462 1.38 53.85 -9.85
C GLU A 462 2.44 52.90 -10.42
N ALA A 463 1.92 51.73 -10.78
CA ALA A 463 2.56 50.71 -11.59
C ALA A 463 3.03 51.27 -12.93
N THR A 464 4.19 50.81 -13.37
CA THR A 464 4.59 50.86 -14.78
C THR A 464 4.86 49.43 -15.23
N ASP A 465 3.87 48.89 -15.93
CA ASP A 465 4.00 47.82 -16.90
C ASP A 465 4.19 48.50 -18.27
N THR A 466 5.19 48.08 -19.05
CA THR A 466 5.18 48.21 -20.53
C THR A 466 6.31 47.38 -21.19
N THR A 467 5.89 46.23 -21.73
CA THR A 467 6.02 45.77 -23.14
C THR A 467 7.39 45.57 -23.83
N GLU A 468 7.66 44.29 -24.16
CA GLU A 468 7.92 43.64 -25.48
C GLU A 468 8.77 44.32 -26.59
N PRO A 469 9.48 43.52 -27.42
CA PRO A 469 8.92 43.03 -28.71
C PRO A 469 9.23 41.54 -29.03
N ASP A 470 8.27 40.75 -29.53
CA ASP A 470 7.87 40.46 -30.94
C ASP A 470 8.54 39.18 -31.54
N VAL A 471 7.88 38.00 -31.49
CA VAL A 471 7.19 37.20 -32.56
C VAL A 471 8.16 36.48 -33.53
N VAL A 472 8.12 35.14 -33.75
CA VAL A 472 7.22 34.36 -34.65
C VAL A 472 7.25 32.82 -34.31
N GLN A 473 6.05 32.22 -34.16
CA GLN A 473 5.46 30.89 -34.56
C GLN A 473 6.33 29.61 -34.74
N ASP A 474 5.86 28.36 -34.62
CA ASP A 474 4.58 27.68 -34.31
C ASP A 474 4.88 26.16 -34.06
N ASP A 475 3.96 25.49 -33.35
CA ASP A 475 3.54 24.06 -33.34
C ASP A 475 4.52 22.85 -33.43
N VAL A 476 4.66 22.12 -32.29
CA VAL A 476 4.22 20.72 -31.96
C VAL A 476 4.33 19.59 -33.03
N PRO A 477 4.59 18.28 -32.71
CA PRO A 477 5.31 17.60 -31.59
C PRO A 477 6.28 16.45 -32.05
N GLU A 478 6.73 15.66 -31.06
CA GLU A 478 7.06 14.22 -31.08
C GLU A 478 8.53 13.76 -31.06
N ASN A 479 8.81 12.96 -30.00
CA ASN A 479 9.77 11.87 -29.84
C ASN A 479 10.94 11.75 -30.84
N ASN A 480 12.17 11.79 -30.32
CA ASN A 480 13.01 10.59 -30.11
C ASN A 480 14.44 10.99 -29.69
N SER A 481 15.06 10.12 -28.87
CA SER A 481 16.51 9.92 -28.70
C SER A 481 17.30 11.06 -28.05
N VAL A 482 18.41 10.87 -27.36
CA VAL A 482 19.19 9.76 -26.78
C VAL A 482 20.20 10.53 -25.91
N VAL A 483 20.52 10.05 -24.73
CA VAL A 483 21.68 10.56 -23.97
C VAL A 483 22.74 9.47 -24.00
N GLU A 484 23.85 9.76 -24.67
CA GLU A 484 25.09 9.01 -24.62
C GLU A 484 26.17 9.98 -24.15
N GLU A 485 26.96 9.56 -23.16
CA GLU A 485 28.36 9.94 -22.83
C GLU A 485 28.64 9.53 -21.37
N VAL A 486 29.72 8.89 -20.91
CA VAL A 486 30.90 8.17 -21.45
C VAL A 486 31.42 7.36 -20.24
N LYS A 487 31.86 6.09 -20.43
CA LYS A 487 33.06 5.57 -19.72
C LYS A 487 33.59 4.24 -20.30
N ALA A 488 34.73 4.34 -21.00
CA ALA A 488 35.72 3.28 -21.19
C ALA A 488 36.57 3.15 -19.89
N GLU A 489 37.26 2.09 -19.50
CA GLU A 489 38.01 1.04 -20.22
C GLU A 489 38.43 0.01 -19.13
N ALA A 490 38.40 -1.31 -19.43
CA ALA A 490 39.29 -2.34 -18.87
C ALA A 490 38.92 -3.72 -19.45
N GLU A 491 39.70 -4.16 -20.43
CA GLU A 491 39.70 -5.52 -21.01
C GLU A 491 40.49 -6.49 -20.13
N ALA A 492 40.07 -7.77 -20.08
CA ALA A 492 40.91 -8.97 -20.26
C ALA A 492 40.16 -10.28 -19.90
N GLU A 493 40.18 -11.23 -20.85
CA GLU A 493 40.16 -12.70 -20.68
C GLU A 493 38.85 -13.34 -20.16
N THR A 494 38.22 -14.37 -20.73
CA THR A 494 38.51 -15.42 -21.74
C THR A 494 37.17 -16.02 -22.22
N GLU A 495 36.96 -16.21 -23.53
CA GLU A 495 35.92 -17.11 -24.07
C GLU A 495 36.58 -18.18 -24.96
N ALA A 496 36.21 -19.44 -24.75
CA ALA A 496 36.40 -20.53 -25.70
C ALA A 496 35.24 -21.53 -25.57
N GLU A 497 34.67 -21.91 -26.72
CA GLU A 497 33.93 -23.16 -27.01
C GLU A 497 32.49 -23.28 -26.40
N VAL A 498 31.40 -23.67 -27.08
CA VAL A 498 31.09 -24.40 -28.32
C VAL A 498 29.62 -24.07 -28.69
N ASP A 499 29.27 -23.84 -29.97
CA ASP A 499 28.07 -24.44 -30.58
C ASP A 499 27.96 -24.08 -32.08
N ALA A 500 28.27 -25.07 -32.92
CA ALA A 500 27.95 -25.09 -34.34
C ALA A 500 27.49 -26.50 -34.70
N ASN A 501 26.21 -26.64 -35.03
CA ASN A 501 25.77 -27.68 -35.97
C ASN A 501 24.50 -27.22 -36.66
N ALA A 502 24.66 -26.78 -37.91
CA ALA A 502 23.61 -26.47 -38.85
C ALA A 502 23.54 -27.60 -39.89
N ASP A 503 22.30 -28.01 -40.17
CA ASP A 503 21.85 -28.85 -41.28
C ASP A 503 22.49 -28.49 -42.63
N ALA A 504 22.98 -29.51 -43.36
CA ALA A 504 22.84 -29.65 -44.81
C ALA A 504 23.66 -30.86 -45.32
N GLU A 505 23.01 -31.95 -45.74
CA GLU A 505 23.46 -32.87 -46.81
C GLU A 505 22.25 -33.76 -47.20
N ASP A 506 22.08 -34.27 -48.41
CA ASP A 506 22.33 -33.76 -49.75
C ASP A 506 21.49 -34.66 -50.69
N ASN A 507 21.15 -34.11 -51.83
CA ASN A 507 20.19 -34.60 -52.80
C ASN A 507 20.83 -35.69 -53.70
N LEU A 508 20.19 -36.86 -53.84
CA LEU A 508 20.62 -37.95 -54.73
C LEU A 508 19.58 -38.18 -55.84
N PRO A 509 19.93 -38.00 -57.14
CA PRO A 509 19.11 -38.48 -58.25
C PRO A 509 19.80 -39.64 -58.99
N LYS A 510 19.09 -40.76 -59.17
CA LYS A 510 19.36 -41.75 -60.25
C LYS A 510 18.07 -42.49 -60.65
N ASP A 511 17.55 -42.09 -61.81
CA ASP A 511 17.18 -42.91 -62.97
C ASP A 511 16.61 -44.33 -62.81
N ASP A 512 15.44 -44.47 -63.46
CA ASP A 512 15.13 -45.44 -64.52
C ASP A 512 14.41 -46.77 -64.25
N LEU A 513 13.33 -46.91 -65.05
CA LEU A 513 12.83 -48.11 -65.76
C LEU A 513 11.86 -49.08 -65.07
N LEU A 514 10.62 -49.05 -65.59
CA LEU A 514 9.81 -50.19 -66.05
C LEU A 514 9.63 -51.41 -65.11
N ASN A 515 8.50 -51.43 -64.38
CA ASN A 515 7.41 -52.42 -64.55
C ASN A 515 6.24 -52.15 -63.59
#